data_AF-A0A395JHP4-F1
#
_entry.id   AF-A0A395JHP4-F1
#
_cell.length_a   1.000
_cell.length_b   1.000
_cell.length_c   1.000
_cell.angle_alpha   90.00
_cell.angle_beta   90.00
_cell.angle_gamma   90.00
#
_symmetry.space_group_name_H-M   'P 1'
#
loop_
_entity.id
_entity.type
_entity.pdbx_description
1 polymer ?
#
loop_
_entity_poly.entity_id
_entity_poly.type
_entity_poly.pdbx_seq_one_letter_code
_entity_poly.pdbx_strand_id
1 'polypeptide(L)'
;MQNNDYILPGVAAIALAILYPLYWIGELTGSALSISAAAWENMLMLTFSDVLFLAIGLLVIYVYLSVKTILNDQLNFKRIDLLLLIMVGVNAIFIGTLSLDLAAAILPDAIVMQNKDLLLAVGFSLTVGVILVCGLLDVVIGLVLLANASKLPTLVKIFAVMTLIQGVFEVTVVFSPASIVIFPVSLIVLAAFFLTKPESIEVV
;
A
#
# COMPACT_ATOMS: atom_id res chain seq x y z
N MET A 1 -27.79 -3.21 -1.24
CA MET A 1 -26.67 -2.25 -1.21
C MET A 1 -27.18 -0.92 -1.74
N GLN A 2 -26.98 0.16 -0.99
CA GLN A 2 -27.42 1.52 -1.35
C GLN A 2 -26.25 2.24 -2.05
N ASN A 3 -26.55 3.27 -2.84
CA ASN A 3 -25.57 4.06 -3.61
C ASN A 3 -24.43 4.68 -2.74
N ASN A 4 -24.59 4.68 -1.41
CA ASN A 4 -23.59 5.14 -0.44
C ASN A 4 -22.45 4.13 -0.20
N ASP A 5 -22.64 2.86 -0.54
CA ASP A 5 -21.70 1.77 -0.23
C ASP A 5 -20.37 1.91 -0.99
N TYR A 6 -20.34 2.70 -2.07
CA TYR A 6 -19.15 2.95 -2.90
C TYR A 6 -18.50 4.32 -2.69
N ILE A 7 -19.15 5.23 -1.96
CA ILE A 7 -18.62 6.57 -1.68
C ILE A 7 -17.43 6.49 -0.71
N LEU A 8 -17.57 5.73 0.36
CA LEU A 8 -16.53 5.61 1.38
C LEU A 8 -15.23 5.00 0.84
N PRO A 9 -15.26 3.91 0.03
CA PRO A 9 -14.09 3.43 -0.70
C PRO A 9 -13.43 4.51 -1.57
N GLY A 10 -14.22 5.31 -2.30
CA GLY A 10 -13.72 6.40 -3.13
C GLY A 10 -13.01 7.49 -2.33
N VAL A 11 -13.62 7.94 -1.23
CA VAL A 11 -13.02 8.92 -0.32
C VAL A 11 -11.75 8.39 0.32
N ALA A 12 -11.74 7.12 0.75
CA ALA A 12 -10.56 6.48 1.32
C ALA A 12 -9.40 6.41 0.31
N ALA A 13 -9.68 6.07 -0.95
CA ALA A 13 -8.68 6.06 -2.01
C ALA A 13 -8.11 7.46 -2.29
N ILE A 14 -8.95 8.50 -2.30
CA ILE A 14 -8.50 9.90 -2.45
C ILE A 14 -7.63 10.33 -1.26
N ALA A 15 -8.07 10.06 -0.03
CA ALA A 15 -7.32 10.39 1.17
C ALA A 15 -5.95 9.71 1.14
N LEU A 16 -5.91 8.42 0.80
CA LEU A 16 -4.68 7.66 0.69
C LEU A 16 -3.76 8.19 -0.42
N ALA A 17 -4.31 8.62 -1.57
CA ALA A 17 -3.54 9.21 -2.66
C ALA A 17 -2.82 10.51 -2.26
N ILE A 18 -3.33 11.21 -1.25
CA ILE A 18 -2.71 12.43 -0.70
C ILE A 18 -1.72 12.09 0.42
N LEU A 19 -2.13 11.24 1.37
CA LEU A 19 -1.34 10.93 2.55
C LEU A 19 -0.07 10.12 2.21
N TYR A 20 -0.18 9.16 1.28
CA TYR A 20 0.93 8.28 0.90
C TYR A 20 2.16 9.05 0.39
N PRO A 21 2.06 9.92 -0.64
CA PRO A 21 3.23 10.65 -1.12
C PRO A 21 3.73 11.66 -0.08
N LEU A 22 2.84 12.28 0.70
CA LEU A 22 3.23 13.23 1.74
C LEU A 22 4.10 12.55 2.82
N TYR A 23 3.72 11.36 3.25
CA TYR A 23 4.50 10.56 4.19
C TYR A 23 5.87 10.19 3.61
N TRP A 24 5.90 9.53 2.46
CA TRP A 24 7.15 9.00 1.91
C TRP A 24 8.13 10.07 1.43
N ILE A 25 7.65 11.21 0.92
CA ILE A 25 8.52 12.34 0.61
C ILE A 25 9.15 12.91 1.89
N GLY A 26 8.38 13.00 2.98
CA GLY A 26 8.89 13.43 4.29
C GLY A 26 10.01 12.51 4.79
N GLU A 27 9.77 11.20 4.79
CA GLU A 27 10.75 10.20 5.22
C GLU A 27 12.02 10.19 4.36
N LEU A 28 11.89 10.33 3.04
CA LEU A 28 13.05 10.36 2.14
C LEU A 28 13.89 11.63 2.28
N THR A 29 13.26 12.79 2.47
CA THR A 29 13.95 14.09 2.53
C THR A 29 14.61 14.36 3.88
N GLY A 30 14.18 13.71 4.97
CA GLY A 30 14.79 13.83 6.30
C GLY A 30 16.18 13.16 6.44
N SER A 31 16.60 12.32 5.48
CA SER A 31 17.70 11.36 5.64
C SER A 31 19.12 11.87 5.27
N ALA A 32 19.47 13.10 5.64
CA ALA A 32 20.63 13.84 5.10
C ALA A 32 22.05 13.29 5.41
N LEU A 33 22.21 12.29 6.29
CA LEU A 33 23.53 11.84 6.79
C LEU A 33 23.83 10.35 6.51
N SER A 34 22.88 9.44 6.77
CA SER A 34 22.90 8.04 6.31
C SER A 34 21.53 7.38 6.53
N ILE A 35 21.14 6.46 5.65
CA ILE A 35 19.85 5.74 5.74
C ILE A 35 19.75 4.94 7.05
N SER A 36 20.85 4.33 7.50
CA SER A 36 20.88 3.55 8.75
C SER A 36 20.80 4.43 10.00
N ALA A 37 21.40 5.62 10.00
CA ALA A 37 21.28 6.55 11.12
C ALA A 37 19.87 7.16 11.18
N ALA A 38 19.30 7.54 10.03
CA ALA A 38 17.93 8.06 9.94
C ALA A 38 16.90 7.01 10.40
N ALA A 39 17.04 5.75 9.96
CA ALA A 39 16.18 4.66 10.40
C ALA A 39 16.31 4.40 11.91
N TRP A 40 17.51 4.51 12.47
CA TRP A 40 17.73 4.37 13.91
C TRP A 40 17.07 5.49 14.71
N GLU A 41 17.20 6.74 14.26
CA GLU A 41 16.60 7.90 14.92
C GLU A 41 15.07 7.85 14.88
N ASN A 42 14.50 7.50 13.71
CA ASN A 42 13.07 7.32 13.53
C ASN A 42 12.52 6.26 14.49
N MET A 43 13.16 5.08 14.57
CA MET A 43 12.72 3.99 15.44
C MET A 43 12.75 4.34 16.94
N LEU A 44 13.62 5.25 17.38
CA LEU A 44 13.74 5.62 18.79
C LEU A 44 12.64 6.58 19.28
N MET A 45 11.88 7.19 18.38
CA MET A 45 10.92 8.23 18.73
C MET A 45 9.55 7.95 18.11
N LEU A 46 8.53 7.78 18.96
CA LEU A 46 7.16 7.81 18.49
C LEU A 46 6.76 9.25 18.16
N THR A 47 6.56 9.52 16.88
CA THR A 47 6.24 10.82 16.32
C THR A 47 4.86 10.81 15.64
N PHE A 48 4.49 11.95 15.05
CA PHE A 48 3.32 12.03 14.18
C PHE A 48 3.47 11.15 12.93
N SER A 49 4.71 10.86 12.49
CA SER A 49 4.95 10.01 11.32
C SER A 49 4.42 8.59 11.55
N ASP A 50 4.60 8.03 12.74
CA ASP A 50 4.08 6.70 13.12
C ASP A 50 2.56 6.60 13.04
N VAL A 51 1.87 7.66 13.49
CA VAL A 51 0.40 7.75 13.41
C VAL A 51 -0.04 7.83 11.95
N LEU A 52 0.67 8.60 11.14
CA LEU A 52 0.41 8.71 9.71
C LEU A 52 0.67 7.39 8.98
N PHE A 53 1.75 6.69 9.30
CA PHE A 53 2.07 5.36 8.77
C PHE A 53 0.97 4.35 9.09
N LEU A 54 0.51 4.31 10.34
CA LEU A 54 -0.63 3.48 10.75
C LEU A 54 -1.89 3.82 9.96
N ALA A 55 -2.23 5.10 9.85
CA ALA A 55 -3.42 5.55 9.12
C ALA A 55 -3.36 5.17 7.63
N ILE A 56 -2.21 5.36 7.00
CA ILE A 56 -1.94 4.95 5.61
C ILE A 56 -2.14 3.44 5.46
N GLY A 57 -1.50 2.63 6.32
CA GLY A 57 -1.62 1.18 6.24
C GLY A 57 -3.06 0.68 6.41
N LEU A 58 -3.82 1.25 7.34
CA LEU A 58 -5.23 0.92 7.53
C LEU A 58 -6.09 1.32 6.31
N LEU A 59 -5.82 2.48 5.72
CA LEU A 59 -6.48 2.91 4.48
C LEU A 59 -6.15 1.98 3.31
N VAL A 60 -4.89 1.55 3.15
CA VAL A 60 -4.47 0.59 2.12
C VAL A 60 -5.27 -0.71 2.25
N ILE A 61 -5.33 -1.26 3.47
CA ILE A 61 -6.10 -2.48 3.77
C ILE A 61 -7.58 -2.29 3.41
N TYR A 62 -8.19 -1.18 3.85
CA TYR A 62 -9.58 -0.88 3.58
C TYR A 62 -9.86 -0.76 2.07
N VAL A 63 -8.98 -0.09 1.33
CA VAL A 63 -9.13 0.07 -0.13
C VAL A 63 -9.03 -1.29 -0.83
N TYR A 64 -8.06 -2.16 -0.49
CA TYR A 64 -7.95 -3.49 -1.10
C TYR A 64 -9.15 -4.40 -0.81
N LEU A 65 -9.65 -4.39 0.43
CA LEU A 65 -10.89 -5.08 0.78
C LEU A 65 -12.09 -4.53 -0.02
N SER A 66 -12.12 -3.20 -0.22
CA SER A 66 -13.16 -2.57 -1.03
C SER A 66 -13.04 -2.95 -2.52
N VAL A 67 -11.84 -2.99 -3.10
CA VAL A 67 -11.63 -3.50 -4.47
C VAL A 67 -12.19 -4.89 -4.62
N LYS A 68 -11.85 -5.80 -3.70
CA LYS A 68 -12.36 -7.19 -3.69
C LYS A 68 -13.89 -7.22 -3.68
N THR A 69 -14.52 -6.52 -2.74
CA THR A 69 -15.99 -6.49 -2.61
C THR A 69 -16.65 -5.92 -3.86
N ILE A 70 -16.15 -4.79 -4.37
CA ILE A 70 -16.76 -4.09 -5.51
C ILE A 70 -16.62 -4.89 -6.81
N LEU A 71 -15.45 -5.49 -7.07
CA LEU A 71 -15.28 -6.36 -8.24
C LEU A 71 -16.19 -7.59 -8.19
N ASN A 72 -16.42 -8.14 -6.99
CA ASN A 72 -17.33 -9.26 -6.80
C ASN A 72 -18.79 -8.86 -7.00
N ASP A 73 -19.21 -7.72 -6.45
CA ASP A 73 -20.61 -7.30 -6.47
C ASP A 73 -21.03 -6.74 -7.84
N GLN A 74 -20.15 -5.97 -8.49
CA GLN A 74 -20.48 -5.30 -9.76
C GLN A 74 -20.12 -6.13 -10.99
N LEU A 75 -19.05 -6.92 -10.93
CA LEU A 75 -18.50 -7.63 -12.09
C LEU A 75 -18.48 -9.15 -11.93
N ASN A 76 -18.91 -9.69 -10.77
CA ASN A 76 -18.78 -11.11 -10.42
C ASN A 76 -17.34 -11.64 -10.63
N PHE A 77 -16.34 -10.80 -10.38
CA PHE A 77 -14.94 -11.07 -10.68
C PHE A 77 -14.14 -11.45 -9.43
N LYS A 78 -14.08 -12.76 -9.14
CA LYS A 78 -13.45 -13.34 -7.94
C LYS A 78 -11.98 -13.77 -8.10
N ARG A 79 -11.41 -13.61 -9.30
CA ARG A 79 -10.14 -14.27 -9.69
C ARG A 79 -8.92 -13.75 -8.94
N ILE A 80 -8.98 -12.54 -8.38
CA ILE A 80 -7.88 -11.93 -7.62
C ILE A 80 -8.16 -11.86 -6.11
N ASP A 81 -9.26 -12.43 -5.62
CA ASP A 81 -9.67 -12.33 -4.22
C ASP A 81 -8.57 -12.79 -3.26
N LEU A 82 -7.97 -13.95 -3.53
CA LEU A 82 -6.90 -14.47 -2.71
C LEU A 82 -5.67 -13.56 -2.76
N LEU A 83 -5.32 -13.01 -3.92
CA LEU A 83 -4.18 -12.11 -4.08
C LEU A 83 -4.39 -10.81 -3.29
N LEU A 84 -5.60 -10.24 -3.34
CA LEU A 84 -5.96 -9.05 -2.54
C LEU A 84 -5.95 -9.35 -1.04
N LEU A 85 -6.38 -10.54 -0.62
CA LEU A 85 -6.31 -10.94 0.80
C LEU A 85 -4.87 -11.15 1.28
N ILE A 86 -4.01 -11.71 0.44
CA ILE A 86 -2.57 -11.81 0.74
C ILE A 86 -1.97 -10.40 0.83
N MET A 87 -2.31 -9.49 -0.11
CA MET A 87 -1.87 -8.10 -0.09
C MET A 87 -2.28 -7.38 1.21
N VAL A 88 -3.51 -7.61 1.68
CA VAL A 88 -3.99 -7.13 2.99
C VAL A 88 -3.12 -7.67 4.13
N GLY A 89 -2.82 -8.97 4.13
CA GLY A 89 -1.96 -9.61 5.13
C GLY A 89 -0.54 -9.03 5.15
N VAL A 90 0.05 -8.82 3.97
CA VAL A 90 1.38 -8.22 3.82
C VAL A 90 1.42 -6.78 4.35
N ASN A 91 0.39 -5.98 4.04
CA ASN A 91 0.28 -4.62 4.59
C ASN A 91 0.04 -4.62 6.10
N ALA A 92 -0.70 -5.58 6.65
CA ALA A 92 -0.86 -5.73 8.09
C ALA A 92 0.47 -6.09 8.79
N ILE A 93 1.28 -6.95 8.17
CA ILE A 93 2.65 -7.24 8.64
C ILE A 93 3.51 -5.97 8.59
N PHE A 94 3.36 -5.16 7.54
CA PHE A 94 4.12 -3.93 7.42
C PHE A 94 3.76 -2.90 8.48
N ILE A 95 2.46 -2.70 8.77
CA ILE A 95 2.03 -1.89 9.92
C ILE A 95 2.62 -2.44 11.23
N GLY A 96 2.77 -3.76 11.33
CA GLY A 96 3.39 -4.43 12.46
C GLY A 96 4.83 -3.99 12.75
N THR A 97 5.54 -3.35 11.82
CA THR A 97 6.88 -2.80 12.11
C THR A 97 6.84 -1.72 13.19
N LEU A 98 5.71 -1.01 13.37
CA LEU A 98 5.50 -0.07 14.48
C LEU A 98 5.69 -0.69 15.88
N SER A 99 5.64 -2.03 15.97
CA SER A 99 5.98 -2.72 17.21
C SER A 99 7.45 -2.56 17.60
N LEU A 100 8.35 -2.31 16.64
CA LEU A 100 9.77 -2.04 16.89
C LEU A 100 9.94 -0.65 17.52
N ASP A 101 9.26 0.36 17.00
CA ASP A 101 9.23 1.73 17.50
C ASP A 101 8.61 1.78 18.90
N LEU A 102 7.49 1.07 19.09
CA LEU A 102 6.87 0.92 20.40
C LEU A 102 7.79 0.19 21.39
N ALA A 103 8.46 -0.89 20.96
CA ALA A 103 9.41 -1.61 21.81
C ALA A 103 10.60 -0.71 22.21
N ALA A 104 11.14 0.07 21.28
CA ALA A 104 12.21 1.01 21.53
C ALA A 104 11.78 2.11 22.53
N ALA A 105 10.52 2.56 22.47
CA ALA A 105 10.00 3.59 23.37
C ALA A 105 9.72 3.10 24.81
N ILE A 106 9.47 1.80 25.02
CA ILE A 106 9.08 1.25 26.33
C ILE A 106 10.19 0.45 27.02
N LEU A 107 11.14 -0.10 26.26
CA LEU A 107 12.23 -0.90 26.83
C LEU A 107 13.33 -0.01 27.40
N PRO A 108 14.09 -0.47 28.41
CA PRO A 108 15.25 0.25 28.91
C PRO A 108 16.30 0.49 27.81
N ASP A 109 16.88 1.70 27.76
CA ASP A 109 17.88 2.11 26.77
C ASP A 109 19.03 1.10 26.62
N ALA A 110 19.48 0.51 27.73
CA ALA A 110 20.56 -0.49 27.71
C ALA A 110 20.21 -1.72 26.86
N ILE A 111 18.94 -2.16 26.87
CA ILE A 111 18.46 -3.29 26.06
C ILE A 111 18.36 -2.87 24.60
N VAL A 112 17.80 -1.69 24.32
CA VAL A 112 17.64 -1.16 22.95
C VAL A 112 19.00 -0.98 22.29
N MET A 113 19.95 -0.33 22.97
CA MET A 113 21.30 -0.08 22.47
C MET A 113 22.11 -1.37 22.28
N GLN A 114 21.95 -2.36 23.16
CA GLN A 114 22.60 -3.67 23.01
C GLN A 114 22.14 -4.41 21.74
N ASN A 115 20.89 -4.19 21.31
CA ASN A 115 20.28 -4.90 20.18
C ASN A 115 20.16 -4.03 18.91
N LYS A 116 20.86 -2.89 18.85
CA LYS A 116 20.75 -1.92 17.75
C LYS A 116 20.84 -2.54 16.35
N ASP A 117 21.90 -3.30 16.09
CA ASP A 117 22.14 -3.85 14.76
C ASP A 117 21.08 -4.88 14.36
N LEU A 118 20.58 -5.65 15.33
CA LEU A 118 19.51 -6.62 15.10
C LEU A 118 18.19 -5.89 14.77
N LEU A 119 17.82 -4.87 15.54
CA LEU A 119 16.60 -4.10 15.32
C LEU A 119 16.61 -3.42 13.95
N LEU A 120 17.74 -2.80 13.57
CA LEU A 120 17.92 -2.22 12.24
C LEU A 120 17.83 -3.29 11.14
N ALA A 121 18.49 -4.44 11.30
CA ALA A 121 18.44 -5.52 10.32
C ALA A 121 17.01 -6.05 10.13
N VAL A 122 16.25 -6.20 11.22
CA VAL A 122 14.84 -6.62 11.16
C VAL A 122 13.98 -5.56 10.46
N GLY A 123 14.10 -4.29 10.84
CA GLY A 123 13.34 -3.20 10.21
C GLY A 123 13.62 -3.07 8.70
N PHE A 124 14.89 -3.10 8.30
CA PHE A 124 15.27 -3.07 6.88
C PHE A 124 14.81 -4.30 6.11
N SER A 125 15.01 -5.51 6.66
CA SER A 125 14.62 -6.75 5.98
C SER A 125 13.11 -6.88 5.82
N LEU A 126 12.33 -6.46 6.82
CA LEU A 126 10.86 -6.39 6.72
C LEU A 126 10.42 -5.38 5.68
N THR A 127 11.00 -4.18 5.65
CA THR A 127 10.65 -3.15 4.66
C THR A 127 10.94 -3.62 3.24
N VAL A 128 12.15 -4.12 2.97
CA VAL A 128 12.54 -4.63 1.64
C VAL A 128 11.72 -5.87 1.28
N GLY A 129 11.50 -6.78 2.24
CA GLY A 129 10.70 -7.98 2.03
C GLY A 129 9.26 -7.68 1.67
N VAL A 130 8.63 -6.72 2.36
CA VAL A 130 7.28 -6.25 2.05
C VAL A 130 7.23 -5.63 0.65
N ILE A 131 8.17 -4.74 0.31
CA ILE A 131 8.21 -4.11 -1.03
C ILE A 131 8.31 -5.19 -2.12
N LEU A 132 9.17 -6.19 -1.94
CA LEU A 132 9.32 -7.27 -2.91
C LEU A 132 8.04 -8.10 -3.05
N VAL A 133 7.40 -8.48 -1.93
CA VAL A 133 6.19 -9.29 -1.96
C VAL A 133 5.01 -8.49 -2.54
N CYS A 134 4.84 -7.23 -2.15
CA CYS A 134 3.86 -6.32 -2.75
C CYS A 134 4.08 -6.23 -4.26
N GLY A 135 5.31 -6.01 -4.71
CA GLY A 135 5.61 -5.90 -6.13
C GLY A 135 5.28 -7.16 -6.92
N LEU A 136 5.59 -8.34 -6.37
CA LEU A 136 5.20 -9.61 -6.98
C LEU A 136 3.68 -9.77 -7.06
N LEU A 137 2.95 -9.43 -5.99
CA LEU A 137 1.49 -9.49 -5.97
C LEU A 137 0.88 -8.53 -6.97
N ASP A 138 1.40 -7.30 -7.07
CA ASP A 138 0.96 -6.29 -8.01
C ASP A 138 1.14 -6.73 -9.46
N VAL A 139 2.29 -7.33 -9.79
CA VAL A 139 2.51 -7.93 -11.11
C VAL A 139 1.45 -8.99 -11.41
N VAL A 140 1.23 -9.93 -10.49
CA VAL A 140 0.27 -11.02 -10.70
C VAL A 140 -1.17 -10.49 -10.80
N ILE A 141 -1.57 -9.55 -9.93
CA ILE A 141 -2.90 -8.91 -9.96
C ILE A 141 -3.11 -8.21 -11.30
N GLY A 142 -2.15 -7.38 -11.73
CA GLY A 142 -2.21 -6.67 -13.01
C GLY A 142 -2.34 -7.63 -14.18
N LEU A 143 -1.54 -8.69 -14.23
CA LEU A 143 -1.62 -9.72 -15.28
C LEU A 143 -2.96 -10.45 -15.29
N VAL A 144 -3.49 -10.86 -14.13
CA VAL A 144 -4.77 -11.57 -14.04
C VAL A 144 -5.93 -10.68 -14.50
N LEU A 145 -5.94 -9.40 -14.11
CA LEU A 145 -6.93 -8.43 -14.58
C LEU A 145 -6.82 -8.23 -16.09
N LEU A 146 -5.62 -7.99 -16.63
CA LEU A 146 -5.41 -7.77 -18.06
C LEU A 146 -5.73 -9.00 -18.91
N ALA A 147 -5.43 -10.21 -18.43
CA ALA A 147 -5.81 -11.47 -19.08
C ALA A 147 -7.34 -11.64 -19.19
N ASN A 148 -8.11 -10.88 -18.40
CA ASN A 148 -9.57 -10.87 -18.43
C ASN A 148 -10.13 -9.50 -18.86
N ALA A 149 -9.33 -8.65 -19.50
CA ALA A 149 -9.68 -7.26 -19.82
C ALA A 149 -11.00 -7.11 -20.58
N SER A 150 -11.34 -8.05 -21.48
CA SER A 150 -12.62 -8.05 -22.22
C SER A 150 -13.88 -8.04 -21.34
N LYS A 151 -13.76 -8.37 -20.05
CA LYS A 151 -14.87 -8.44 -19.08
C LYS A 151 -14.82 -7.31 -18.05
N LEU A 152 -13.87 -6.39 -18.17
CA LEU A 152 -13.60 -5.35 -17.20
C LEU A 152 -13.88 -3.98 -17.81
N PRO A 153 -14.37 -3.01 -17.03
CA PRO A 153 -14.51 -1.65 -17.50
C PRO A 153 -13.15 -0.97 -17.67
N THR A 154 -13.12 0.10 -18.47
CA THR A 154 -11.89 0.83 -18.82
C THR A 154 -11.10 1.29 -17.61
N LEU A 155 -11.75 1.78 -16.55
CA LEU A 155 -11.06 2.22 -15.32
C LEU A 155 -10.33 1.06 -14.62
N VAL A 156 -10.91 -0.14 -14.59
CA VAL A 156 -10.27 -1.33 -14.02
C VAL A 156 -9.12 -1.82 -14.91
N LYS A 157 -9.24 -1.67 -16.24
CA LYS A 157 -8.11 -1.93 -17.16
C LYS A 157 -6.94 -0.97 -16.90
N ILE A 158 -7.21 0.32 -16.73
CA ILE A 158 -6.18 1.32 -16.41
C ILE A 158 -5.54 0.99 -15.05
N PHE A 159 -6.34 0.70 -14.03
CA PHE A 159 -5.85 0.24 -12.73
C PHE A 159 -4.92 -0.96 -12.89
N ALA A 160 -5.33 -1.99 -13.64
CA ALA A 160 -4.51 -3.17 -13.87
C ALA A 160 -3.14 -2.87 -14.52
N VAL A 161 -3.10 -1.94 -15.49
CA VAL A 161 -1.84 -1.48 -16.10
C VAL A 161 -0.98 -0.75 -15.08
N MET A 162 -1.55 0.17 -14.30
CA MET A 162 -0.80 0.93 -13.30
C MET A 162 -0.26 0.04 -12.19
N THR A 163 -1.07 -0.91 -11.69
CA THR A 163 -0.64 -1.93 -10.72
C THR A 163 0.47 -2.80 -11.28
N LEU A 164 0.37 -3.24 -12.55
CA LEU A 164 1.45 -4.00 -13.18
C LEU A 164 2.76 -3.20 -13.26
N ILE A 165 2.68 -1.93 -13.68
CA ILE A 165 3.84 -1.03 -13.74
C ILE A 165 4.42 -0.88 -12.33
N GLN A 166 3.59 -0.57 -11.33
CA GLN A 166 4.03 -0.45 -9.94
C GLN A 166 4.79 -1.70 -9.48
N GLY A 167 4.22 -2.88 -9.72
CA GLY A 167 4.82 -4.14 -9.32
C GLY A 167 6.19 -4.38 -9.95
N VAL A 168 6.37 -4.04 -11.24
CA VAL A 168 7.68 -4.14 -11.90
C VAL A 168 8.71 -3.23 -11.23
N PHE A 169 8.33 -2.00 -10.89
CA PHE A 169 9.22 -1.06 -10.19
C PHE A 169 9.57 -1.56 -8.77
N GLU A 170 8.59 -2.05 -8.02
CA GLU A 170 8.78 -2.55 -6.65
C GLU A 170 9.66 -3.80 -6.58
N VAL A 171 9.50 -4.76 -7.51
CA VAL A 171 10.34 -5.98 -7.56
C VAL A 171 11.82 -5.65 -7.76
N THR A 172 12.14 -4.53 -8.41
CA THR A 172 13.55 -4.11 -8.57
C THR A 172 14.17 -3.52 -7.31
N VAL A 173 13.36 -3.19 -6.29
CA VAL A 173 13.70 -2.48 -5.04
C VAL A 173 14.30 -1.08 -5.26
N VAL A 174 15.32 -0.95 -6.11
CA VAL A 174 15.99 0.31 -6.45
C VAL A 174 15.03 1.31 -7.07
N PHE A 175 14.09 0.86 -7.91
CA PHE A 175 13.08 1.73 -8.51
C PHE A 175 11.76 1.79 -7.71
N SER A 176 11.68 1.17 -6.54
CA SER A 176 10.48 1.24 -5.70
C SER A 176 10.05 2.67 -5.34
N PRO A 177 10.92 3.70 -5.22
CA PRO A 177 10.48 5.06 -4.96
C PRO A 177 9.54 5.64 -6.05
N ALA A 178 9.49 5.04 -7.25
CA ALA A 178 8.50 5.43 -8.25
C ALA A 178 7.05 5.19 -7.80
N SER A 179 6.82 4.29 -6.82
CA SER A 179 5.50 4.04 -6.23
C SER A 179 4.91 5.30 -5.57
N ILE A 180 5.75 6.24 -5.12
CA ILE A 180 5.33 7.55 -4.58
C ILE A 180 4.44 8.30 -5.57
N VAL A 181 4.62 8.09 -6.86
CA VAL A 181 3.80 8.69 -7.93
C VAL A 181 2.79 7.69 -8.48
N ILE A 182 3.22 6.46 -8.76
CA ILE A 182 2.39 5.46 -9.42
C ILE A 182 1.19 5.07 -8.56
N PHE A 183 1.41 4.82 -7.26
CA PHE A 183 0.37 4.35 -6.35
C PHE A 183 -0.76 5.39 -6.16
N PRO A 184 -0.47 6.69 -5.92
CA PRO A 184 -1.50 7.72 -5.91
C PRO A 184 -2.31 7.81 -7.21
N VAL A 185 -1.67 7.68 -8.38
CA VAL A 185 -2.40 7.70 -9.65
C VAL A 185 -3.33 6.48 -9.76
N SER A 186 -2.87 5.29 -9.37
CA SER A 186 -3.72 4.08 -9.29
C SER A 186 -4.92 4.28 -8.37
N LEU A 187 -4.73 4.92 -7.22
CA LEU A 187 -5.79 5.21 -6.25
C LEU A 187 -6.82 6.21 -6.79
N ILE A 188 -6.40 7.22 -7.56
CA ILE A 188 -7.33 8.15 -8.21
C ILE A 188 -8.17 7.43 -9.27
N VAL A 189 -7.58 6.49 -10.01
CA VAL A 189 -8.32 5.64 -10.95
C VAL A 189 -9.33 4.76 -10.22
N LEU A 190 -8.94 4.15 -9.10
CA LEU A 190 -9.86 3.38 -8.25
C LEU A 190 -10.97 4.25 -7.65
N ALA A 191 -10.65 5.47 -7.20
CA ALA A 191 -11.65 6.40 -6.69
C ALA A 191 -12.68 6.75 -7.75
N ALA A 192 -12.23 7.06 -8.98
CA ALA A 192 -13.13 7.29 -10.10
C ALA A 192 -14.00 6.06 -10.38
N PHE A 193 -13.44 4.85 -10.33
CA PHE A 193 -14.20 3.62 -10.51
C PHE A 193 -15.26 3.42 -9.42
N PHE A 194 -14.90 3.59 -8.15
CA PHE A 194 -15.82 3.44 -7.02
C PHE A 194 -16.95 4.46 -7.04
N LEU A 195 -16.67 5.70 -7.45
CA LEU A 195 -17.65 6.77 -7.50
C LEU A 195 -18.52 6.74 -8.78
N THR A 196 -18.20 5.87 -9.73
CA THR A 196 -19.00 5.68 -10.94
C THR A 196 -20.23 4.84 -10.60
N LYS A 197 -21.41 5.27 -11.05
CA LYS A 197 -22.66 4.54 -10.79
C LYS A 197 -22.61 3.15 -11.45
N PRO A 198 -23.11 2.09 -10.78
CA PRO A 198 -23.10 0.73 -11.34
C PRO A 198 -23.76 0.62 -12.72
N GLU A 199 -24.83 1.39 -12.96
CA GLU A 199 -25.57 1.42 -14.23
C GLU A 199 -24.79 2.03 -15.40
N SER A 200 -23.71 2.76 -15.13
CA SER A 200 -22.87 3.44 -16.13
C SER A 200 -21.55 2.70 -16.43
N ILE A 201 -21.37 1.50 -15.88
CA ILE A 201 -20.15 0.70 -16.10
C ILE A 201 -20.27 -0.01 -17.45
N GLU A 202 -19.81 0.65 -18.50
CA GLU A 202 -19.72 0.04 -19.82
C GLU A 202 -18.55 -0.95 -19.87
N VAL A 203 -18.87 -2.22 -20.18
CA VAL A 203 -17.89 -3.21 -20.59
C VAL A 203 -17.72 -3.04 -22.10
N VAL A 204 -16.75 -2.21 -22.50
CA VAL A 204 -16.35 -2.02 -23.91
C VAL A 204 -15.24 -3.00 -24.29
#